data_AF-A0A7Y1U7Y2-F1
#
_entry.id   AF-A0A7Y1U7Y2-F1
#
_cell.length_a   1.000
_cell.length_b   1.000
_cell.length_c   1.000
_cell.angle_alpha   90.00
_cell.angle_beta   90.00
_cell.angle_gamma   90.00
#
_symmetry.space_group_name_H-M   'P 1'
#
loop_
_entity.id
_entity.type
_entity.pdbx_description
1 polymer ?
#
loop_
_entity_poly.entity_id
_entity_poly.type
_entity_poly.pdbx_seq_one_letter_code
_entity_poly.pdbx_strand_id
1 'polypeptide(L)'
;AWTGSGPYAENNTFNTDQVEISNIPSVTFILQNQEDPLLAGYGFGLRSRLLGYFIRADWAWGVVDGRTLPSEFYLSLNLDF
;
A
#
# COMPACT_ATOMS: atom_id res chain seq x y z
N ALA A 1 1.18 -7.69 5.84
CA ALA A 1 1.39 -8.44 7.09
C ALA A 1 2.89 -8.58 7.27
N TRP A 2 3.45 -8.23 8.44
CA TRP A 2 4.89 -8.29 8.70
C TRP A 2 5.26 -9.61 9.38
N THR A 3 6.53 -9.99 9.28
CA THR A 3 7.13 -11.11 10.03
C THR A 3 7.97 -10.56 11.18
N GLY A 4 7.82 -11.12 12.39
CA GLY A 4 8.55 -10.68 13.58
C GLY A 4 7.72 -9.99 14.67
N SER A 5 8.42 -9.36 15.63
CA SER A 5 7.81 -8.71 16.80
C SER A 5 7.06 -7.42 16.48
N GLY A 6 7.25 -6.87 15.30
CA GLY A 6 6.63 -5.64 14.85
C GLY A 6 7.02 -5.31 13.40
N PRO A 7 6.42 -4.26 12.84
CA PRO A 7 6.63 -3.87 11.44
C PRO A 7 8.08 -3.43 11.15
N TYR A 8 8.82 -2.99 12.18
CA TYR A 8 10.23 -2.59 12.11
C TYR A 8 11.22 -3.69 12.53
N ALA A 9 10.76 -4.93 12.74
CA ALA A 9 11.65 -6.00 13.17
C ALA A 9 12.70 -6.32 12.09
N GLU A 10 13.96 -6.55 12.48
CA GLU A 10 15.07 -6.85 11.56
C GLU A 10 14.86 -8.15 10.78
N ASN A 11 14.01 -9.06 11.27
CA ASN A 11 13.63 -10.29 10.58
C ASN A 11 12.40 -10.12 9.68
N ASN A 12 11.94 -8.88 9.45
CA ASN A 12 10.83 -8.63 8.57
C ASN A 12 11.25 -8.89 7.13
N THR A 13 10.82 -10.02 6.60
CA THR A 13 11.05 -10.47 5.23
C THR A 13 10.42 -9.53 4.18
N PHE A 14 9.56 -8.60 4.59
CA PHE A 14 9.04 -7.55 3.72
C PHE A 14 10.11 -6.49 3.37
N ASN A 15 11.07 -6.27 4.28
CA ASN A 15 12.15 -5.29 4.13
C ASN A 15 13.51 -5.96 3.86
N THR A 16 13.54 -7.26 3.59
CA THR A 16 14.80 -8.02 3.42
C THR A 16 14.76 -8.80 2.12
N ASP A 17 15.48 -8.31 1.11
CA ASP A 17 15.74 -9.06 -0.11
C ASP A 17 17.09 -9.79 0.02
N GLN A 18 17.07 -11.13 -0.05
CA GLN A 18 18.29 -11.93 -0.18
C GLN A 18 18.59 -12.10 -1.67
N VAL A 19 19.58 -11.36 -2.16
CA VAL A 19 20.08 -11.52 -3.53
C VAL A 19 21.30 -12.43 -3.48
N GLU A 20 21.13 -13.69 -3.91
CA GLU A 20 22.25 -14.58 -4.19
C GLU A 20 22.76 -14.31 -5.62
N ILE A 21 23.96 -13.75 -5.74
CA ILE A 21 24.63 -13.58 -7.03
C ILE A 21 25.32 -14.90 -7.36
N SER A 22 24.84 -15.62 -8.39
CA SER A 22 25.29 -16.96 -8.82
C SER A 22 26.79 -17.11 -9.22
N ASN A 23 27.66 -16.13 -8.95
CA ASN A 23 29.06 -16.13 -9.38
C ASN A 23 30.11 -15.99 -8.24
N ILE A 24 29.70 -15.94 -6.96
CA ILE A 24 30.65 -15.97 -5.83
C ILE A 24 30.05 -16.82 -4.68
N PRO A 25 30.51 -18.06 -4.46
CA PRO A 25 29.84 -19.03 -3.58
C PRO A 25 30.06 -18.80 -2.07
N SER A 26 30.35 -17.58 -1.61
CA SER A 26 30.68 -17.35 -0.20
C SER A 26 30.28 -15.99 0.39
N VAL A 27 29.51 -15.18 -0.33
CA VAL A 27 29.05 -13.88 0.18
C VAL A 27 27.55 -13.74 0.02
N THR A 28 26.82 -13.93 1.12
CA THR A 28 25.39 -13.61 1.22
C THR A 28 25.26 -12.11 1.49
N PHE A 29 24.75 -11.35 0.51
CA PHE A 29 24.40 -9.95 0.71
C PHE A 29 22.97 -9.88 1.25
N ILE A 30 22.81 -9.39 2.48
CA ILE A 30 21.49 -9.09 3.05
C ILE A 30 21.19 -7.62 2.71
N LEU A 31 20.31 -7.39 1.73
CA LEU A 31 19.84 -6.05 1.43
C LEU A 31 18.66 -5.74 2.36
N GLN A 32 18.93 -4.95 3.40
CA GLN A 32 17.88 -4.39 4.26
C GLN A 32 17.30 -3.16 3.56
N ASN A 33 16.19 -3.35 2.84
CA ASN A 33 15.44 -2.25 2.24
C ASN A 33 14.56 -1.64 3.33
N GLN A 34 15.03 -0.55 3.94
CA GLN A 34 14.33 0.10 5.05
C GLN A 34 13.21 1.01 4.53
N GLU A 35 12.23 0.42 3.84
CA GLU A 35 10.99 1.13 3.51
C GLU A 35 10.12 1.23 4.76
N ASP A 36 9.50 2.41 4.99
CA ASP A 36 8.56 2.58 6.08
C ASP A 36 7.36 1.63 5.90
N PRO A 37 7.16 0.65 6.81
CA PRO A 37 6.08 -0.32 6.71
C PRO A 37 4.69 0.30 6.91
N LEU A 38 4.62 1.58 7.30
CA LEU A 38 3.37 2.29 7.52
C LEU A 38 2.76 2.77 6.21
N LEU A 39 1.69 2.08 5.80
CA LEU A 39 0.78 2.57 4.76
C LEU A 39 -0.36 3.35 5.43
N ALA A 40 -0.54 4.61 5.02
CA ALA A 40 -1.68 5.42 5.42
C ALA A 40 -2.39 5.96 4.18
N GLY A 41 -3.58 6.53 4.37
CA GLY A 41 -4.29 7.18 3.29
C GLY A 41 -5.40 8.05 3.84
N TYR A 42 -5.74 9.09 3.09
CA TYR A 42 -6.88 9.96 3.39
C TYR A 42 -7.65 10.24 2.10
N GLY A 43 -8.90 10.64 2.24
CA GLY A 43 -9.76 10.87 1.08
C GLY A 43 -11.05 11.56 1.44
N PHE A 44 -11.78 11.96 0.42
CA PHE A 44 -13.13 12.47 0.55
C PHE A 44 -14.03 11.80 -0.48
N GLY A 45 -15.31 11.66 -0.13
CA GLY A 45 -16.29 11.03 -1.02
C GLY A 45 -17.62 11.76 -0.99
N LEU A 46 -18.29 11.74 -2.14
CA LEU A 46 -19.64 12.24 -2.32
C LEU A 46 -20.59 11.06 -2.57
N ARG A 47 -21.71 11.05 -1.84
CA ARG A 47 -22.79 10.08 -2.03
C ARG A 47 -24.07 10.83 -2.35
N SER A 48 -24.71 10.44 -3.43
CA SER A 48 -25.97 11.05 -3.86
C SER A 48 -26.88 10.04 -4.53
N ARG A 49 -28.18 10.35 -4.57
CA ARG A 49 -29.15 9.63 -5.37
C ARG A 49 -29.55 10.49 -6.56
N LEU A 50 -29.18 10.07 -7.76
CA LEU A 50 -29.47 10.79 -9.00
C LEU A 50 -30.28 9.90 -9.93
N LEU A 51 -31.44 10.38 -10.38
CA LEU A 51 -32.32 9.67 -11.31
C LEU A 51 -32.69 8.24 -10.87
N GLY A 52 -32.76 7.97 -9.56
CA GLY A 52 -33.06 6.65 -9.00
C GLY A 52 -31.84 5.75 -8.76
N TYR A 53 -30.63 6.17 -9.17
CA TYR A 53 -29.37 5.45 -8.94
C TYR A 53 -28.64 6.00 -7.71
N PHE A 54 -28.06 5.11 -6.91
CA PHE A 54 -27.12 5.50 -5.86
C PHE A 54 -25.72 5.64 -6.45
N ILE A 55 -25.23 6.87 -6.46
CA ILE A 55 -23.89 7.21 -6.95
C ILE A 55 -22.97 7.44 -5.76
N ARG A 56 -21.77 6.84 -5.83
CA ARG A 56 -20.65 7.16 -4.94
C ARG A 56 -19.43 7.54 -5.76
N ALA A 57 -18.89 8.72 -5.49
CA ALA A 57 -17.66 9.22 -6.06
C ALA A 57 -16.65 9.45 -4.93
N ASP A 58 -15.55 8.71 -4.91
CA ASP A 58 -14.53 8.79 -3.87
C ASP A 58 -13.18 9.21 -4.47
N TRP A 59 -12.51 10.18 -3.84
CA TRP A 59 -11.13 10.57 -4.12
C TRP A 59 -10.26 10.19 -2.93
N ALA A 60 -9.19 9.43 -3.18
CA ALA A 60 -8.27 8.97 -2.15
C ALA A 60 -6.82 9.30 -2.51
N TRP A 61 -6.02 9.61 -1.50
CA TRP A 61 -4.57 9.77 -1.57
C TRP A 61 -3.93 8.75 -0.63
N GLY A 62 -3.09 7.89 -1.18
CA GLY A 62 -2.22 7.03 -0.39
C GLY A 62 -1.03 7.82 0.15
N VAL A 63 -0.53 7.44 1.31
CA VAL A 63 0.73 7.91 1.89
C VAL A 63 1.58 6.68 2.15
N VAL A 64 2.73 6.63 1.48
CA VAL A 64 3.70 5.54 1.57
C VAL A 64 5.07 6.17 1.79
N ASP A 65 5.79 5.70 2.81
CA ASP A 65 7.12 6.22 3.14
C ASP A 65 7.14 7.76 3.33
N GLY A 66 6.09 8.28 3.98
CA GLY A 66 5.89 9.72 4.21
C GLY A 66 5.59 10.54 2.94
N ARG A 67 5.46 9.91 1.76
CA ARG A 67 5.15 10.58 0.49
C ARG A 67 3.69 10.37 0.10
N THR A 68 3.04 11.45 -0.30
CA THR A 68 1.69 11.39 -0.86
C THR A 68 1.74 10.87 -2.29
N LEU A 69 1.02 9.78 -2.56
CA LEU A 69 0.81 9.22 -3.87
C LEU A 69 -0.19 10.07 -4.69
N PRO A 70 -0.20 9.92 -6.02
CA PRO A 70 -1.24 10.51 -6.86
C PRO A 70 -2.65 10.14 -6.38
N SER A 71 -3.61 11.04 -6.60
CA SER A 71 -5.00 10.79 -6.23
C SER A 71 -5.57 9.65 -7.07
N GLU A 72 -6.27 8.72 -6.42
CA GLU A 72 -7.06 7.69 -7.06
C GLU A 72 -8.55 8.07 -7.01
N PHE A 73 -9.25 7.89 -8.13
CA PHE A 73 -10.66 8.23 -8.27
C PHE A 73 -11.51 6.98 -8.49
N TYR A 74 -12.49 6.78 -7.62
CA TYR A 74 -13.42 5.68 -7.69
C TYR A 74 -14.84 6.18 -7.92
N LEU A 75 -15.51 5.67 -8.95
CA LEU A 75 -16.92 5.92 -9.22
C LEU A 75 -17.67 4.59 -9.20
N SER A 76 -18.70 4.49 -8.34
CA SER A 76 -19.59 3.33 -8.30
C SER A 76 -21.06 3.74 -8.41
N LEU A 77 -21.80 2.90 -9.12
CA LEU A 77 -23.23 3.03 -9.38
C LEU A 77 -23.92 1.80 -8.81
N ASN A 78 -24.88 2.00 -7.92
CA ASN A 78 -25.71 0.94 -7.37
C ASN A 78 -27.17 1.19 -7.76
N LEU A 79 -27.82 0.12 -8.19
CA LEU A 79 -29.26 0.06 -8.35
C LEU A 79 -29.85 -0.51 -7.05
N ASP A 80 -30.86 0.17 -6.51
CA ASP A 80 -31.63 -0.32 -5.36
C ASP A 80 -32.65 -1.34 -5.90
N PHE A 81 -32.25 -2.61 -5.99
CA PHE A 81 -33.15 -3.73 -6.30
C PHE A 81 -32.95 -4.90 -5.32
#